data_AF-A0A2R6B487-F1
#
_entry.id   AF-A0A2R6B487-F1
#
_cell.length_a   1.000
_cell.length_b   1.000
_cell.length_c   1.000
_cell.angle_alpha   90.00
_cell.angle_beta   90.00
_cell.angle_gamma   90.00
#
_symmetry.space_group_name_H-M   'P 1'
#
loop_
_entity.id
_entity.type
_entity.pdbx_description
1 polymer ?
#
loop_
_entity_poly.entity_id
_entity_poly.type
_entity_poly.pdbx_seq_one_letter_code
_entity_poly.pdbx_strand_id
1 'polypeptide(L)'
;MMESLSLLALGLLAGFTIFLGVPIIKLAGTSNTRRGFLSSLASGILLFLLIEVVSDAASNVEEAHGIYMLVYSLALVFGFVLGSFGLVQYESSFLKRRSHESLNTPLLTAIGIGLHNFGEGLAIGASYAAGAFGLATFLVIGFGSHNATEGFAIFGPLKKKK
;
A
#
# COMPACT_ATOMS: atom_id res chain seq x y z
N MET A 1 -11.06 -13.11 -20.05
CA MET A 1 -10.58 -14.15 -19.10
C MET A 1 -9.05 -14.13 -18.96
N MET A 2 -8.27 -14.03 -20.05
CA MET A 2 -6.80 -13.91 -19.95
C MET A 2 -6.35 -12.62 -19.24
N GLU A 3 -6.91 -11.47 -19.64
CA GLU A 3 -6.67 -10.13 -19.04
C GLU A 3 -6.90 -10.08 -17.52
N SER A 4 -8.05 -10.61 -17.07
CA SER A 4 -8.41 -10.65 -15.65
C SER A 4 -7.49 -11.54 -14.83
N LEU A 5 -6.97 -12.62 -15.43
CA LEU A 5 -6.02 -13.52 -14.77
C LEU A 5 -4.65 -12.84 -14.61
N SER A 6 -4.20 -12.08 -15.61
CA SER A 6 -2.97 -11.28 -15.54
C SER A 6 -3.06 -10.22 -14.45
N LEU A 7 -4.15 -9.45 -14.39
CA LEU A 7 -4.36 -8.44 -13.36
C LEU A 7 -4.37 -9.05 -11.96
N LEU A 8 -5.07 -10.18 -11.78
CA LEU A 8 -5.06 -10.92 -10.52
C LEU A 8 -3.64 -11.39 -10.18
N ALA A 9 -2.90 -11.92 -11.15
CA ALA A 9 -1.53 -12.41 -10.95
C ALA A 9 -0.57 -11.28 -10.55
N LEU A 10 -0.68 -10.09 -11.15
CA LEU A 10 0.14 -8.93 -10.80
C LEU A 10 -0.12 -8.46 -9.36
N GLY A 11 -1.39 -8.33 -8.97
CA GLY A 11 -1.76 -7.99 -7.59
C GLY A 11 -1.32 -9.04 -6.58
N LEU A 12 -1.51 -10.33 -6.90
CA LEU A 12 -1.05 -11.45 -6.08
C LEU A 12 0.47 -11.47 -5.95
N LEU A 13 1.19 -11.22 -7.04
CA LEU A 13 2.66 -11.18 -7.03
C LEU A 13 3.16 -10.05 -6.13
N ALA A 14 2.63 -8.84 -6.28
CA ALA A 14 2.96 -7.71 -5.44
C ALA A 14 2.66 -7.99 -3.96
N GLY A 15 1.47 -8.50 -3.64
CA GLY A 15 1.07 -8.80 -2.26
C GLY A 15 1.83 -9.98 -1.64
N PHE A 16 2.17 -11.01 -2.42
CA PHE A 16 2.89 -12.20 -1.93
C PHE A 16 4.30 -11.87 -1.43
N THR A 17 4.91 -10.80 -1.94
CA THR A 17 6.25 -10.37 -1.50
C THR A 17 6.32 -10.05 0.00
N ILE A 18 5.19 -9.78 0.67
CA ILE A 18 5.15 -9.60 2.13
C ILE A 18 5.77 -10.80 2.87
N PHE A 19 5.58 -12.01 2.34
CA PHE A 19 6.14 -13.23 2.92
C PHE A 19 7.66 -13.33 2.77
N LEU A 20 8.29 -12.55 1.87
CA LEU A 20 9.75 -12.45 1.77
C LEU A 20 10.39 -11.84 3.02
N GLY A 21 9.62 -11.14 3.86
CA GLY A 21 10.06 -10.73 5.18
C GLY A 21 10.58 -11.90 6.03
N VAL A 22 9.97 -13.08 5.91
CA VAL A 22 10.36 -14.29 6.66
C VAL A 22 11.78 -14.78 6.32
N PRO A 23 12.14 -15.08 5.06
CA PRO A 23 13.51 -15.45 4.71
C PRO A 23 14.50 -14.32 5.00
N ILE A 24 14.15 -13.04 4.79
CA ILE A 24 15.02 -11.91 5.13
C ILE A 24 15.34 -11.90 6.63
N ILE A 25 14.33 -12.11 7.49
CA ILE A 25 14.53 -12.24 8.94
C ILE A 25 15.39 -13.46 9.30
N LYS A 26 15.23 -14.59 8.61
CA LYS A 26 16.03 -15.80 8.86
C LYS A 26 17.50 -15.57 8.54
N LEU A 27 17.80 -14.93 7.41
CA LEU A 27 19.16 -14.68 6.93
C LEU A 27 19.83 -13.50 7.64
N ALA A 28 19.13 -12.36 7.75
CA ALA A 28 19.71 -11.13 8.27
C ALA A 28 19.59 -11.02 9.80
N GLY A 29 18.59 -11.63 10.44
CA GLY A 29 18.27 -11.45 11.87
C GLY A 29 17.34 -10.24 12.15
N THR A 30 17.06 -9.91 13.42
CA THR A 30 15.98 -8.98 13.83
C THR A 30 16.45 -7.73 14.58
N SER A 31 17.56 -7.12 14.16
CA SER A 31 18.03 -5.87 14.79
C SER A 31 17.03 -4.73 14.67
N ASN A 32 16.82 -3.98 15.76
CA ASN A 32 15.97 -2.79 15.79
C ASN A 32 16.44 -1.71 14.79
N THR A 33 17.76 -1.54 14.62
CA THR A 33 18.32 -0.58 13.65
C THR A 33 17.92 -0.94 12.23
N ARG A 34 17.98 -2.25 11.88
CA ARG A 34 17.59 -2.71 10.55
C ARG A 34 16.09 -2.60 10.33
N ARG A 35 15.28 -2.87 11.36
CA ARG A 35 13.83 -2.63 11.31
C ARG A 35 13.55 -1.15 11.03
N GLY A 36 14.19 -0.24 11.78
CA GLY A 36 14.03 1.20 11.58
C GLY A 36 14.44 1.65 10.17
N PHE A 37 15.59 1.20 9.68
CA PHE A 37 16.06 1.48 8.32
C PHE A 37 15.06 0.98 7.26
N LEU A 38 14.66 -0.29 7.33
CA LEU A 38 13.73 -0.88 6.38
C LEU A 38 12.35 -0.21 6.42
N SER A 39 11.86 0.17 7.61
CA SER A 39 10.62 0.95 7.74
C SER A 39 10.74 2.33 7.09
N SER A 40 11.85 3.05 7.29
CA SER A 40 12.05 4.35 6.64
C SER A 40 12.18 4.24 5.12
N LEU A 41 12.82 3.17 4.63
CA LEU A 41 12.92 2.86 3.21
C LEU A 41 11.54 2.55 2.62
N ALA A 42 10.73 1.73 3.29
CA ALA A 42 9.35 1.42 2.90
C ALA A 42 8.50 2.70 2.79
N SER A 43 8.56 3.58 3.80
CA SER A 43 7.84 4.86 3.78
C SER A 43 8.29 5.76 2.62
N GLY A 44 9.60 5.79 2.31
CA GLY A 44 10.11 6.52 1.15
C GLY A 44 9.59 5.97 -0.19
N ILE A 45 9.57 4.64 -0.35
CA ILE A 45 9.00 3.98 -1.52
C ILE A 45 7.52 4.31 -1.66
N LEU A 46 6.74 4.21 -0.58
CA LEU A 46 5.31 4.52 -0.61
C LEU A 46 5.03 5.99 -0.93
N LEU A 47 5.81 6.92 -0.38
CA LEU A 47 5.67 8.34 -0.71
C LEU A 47 5.94 8.59 -2.20
N PHE A 48 6.99 7.96 -2.75
CA PHE A 48 7.30 8.05 -4.16
C PHE A 48 6.15 7.50 -5.03
N LEU A 49 5.65 6.30 -4.72
CA LEU A 49 4.55 5.67 -5.46
C LEU A 49 3.24 6.48 -5.35
N LEU A 50 2.97 7.10 -4.19
CA LEU A 50 1.83 8.00 -4.03
C LEU A 50 1.90 9.17 -5.01
N ILE A 51 3.08 9.79 -5.14
CA ILE A 51 3.29 10.89 -6.09
C ILE A 51 3.07 10.41 -7.52
N GLU A 52 3.59 9.24 -7.90
CA GLU A 52 3.40 8.66 -9.24
C GLU A 52 1.92 8.39 -9.54
N VAL A 53 1.18 7.74 -8.62
CA VAL A 53 -0.25 7.45 -8.80
C VAL A 53 -1.07 8.74 -8.90
N VAL A 54 -0.77 9.75 -8.08
CA VAL A 54 -1.46 11.05 -8.16
C VAL A 54 -1.11 11.79 -9.44
N SER A 55 0.13 11.71 -9.92
CA SER A 55 0.57 12.36 -11.15
C SER A 55 -0.11 11.75 -12.38
N ASP A 56 -0.23 10.42 -12.45
CA ASP A 56 -0.98 9.72 -13.48
C ASP A 56 -2.49 9.99 -13.38
N ALA A 57 -3.05 10.07 -12.17
CA ALA A 57 -4.43 10.50 -12.01
C ALA A 57 -4.65 11.95 -12.48
N ALA A 58 -3.66 12.84 -12.30
CA ALA A 58 -3.73 14.22 -12.75
C ALA A 58 -3.61 14.34 -14.28
N SER A 59 -2.76 13.56 -14.95
CA SER A 59 -2.68 13.57 -16.41
C SER A 59 -4.00 13.18 -17.06
N ASN A 60 -4.74 12.23 -16.46
CA ASN A 60 -6.11 11.89 -16.91
C ASN A 60 -7.05 13.10 -16.89
N VAL A 61 -6.87 14.04 -15.95
CA VAL A 61 -7.64 15.29 -15.90
C VAL A 61 -7.21 16.25 -17.02
N GLU A 62 -5.90 16.39 -17.25
CA GLU A 62 -5.32 17.27 -18.27
C GLU A 62 -5.73 16.85 -19.69
N GLU A 63 -5.82 15.55 -19.94
CA GLU A 63 -6.21 15.00 -21.25
C GLU A 63 -7.72 15.01 -21.50
N ALA A 64 -8.52 15.07 -20.44
CA ALA A 64 -9.98 15.02 -20.53
C ALA A 64 -10.60 16.36 -20.92
N HIS A 65 -11.73 16.28 -21.63
CA HIS A 65 -12.45 17.45 -22.13
C HIS A 65 -13.92 17.43 -21.71
N GLY A 66 -14.51 18.61 -21.55
CA GLY A 66 -15.94 18.77 -21.24
C GLY A 66 -16.32 18.11 -19.90
N ILE A 67 -17.39 17.31 -19.91
CA ILE A 67 -17.91 16.67 -18.69
C ILE A 67 -16.90 15.68 -18.06
N TYR A 68 -16.07 15.03 -18.87
CA TYR A 68 -15.09 14.06 -18.36
C TYR A 68 -13.98 14.73 -17.56
N MET A 69 -13.56 15.94 -17.94
CA MET A 69 -12.61 16.74 -17.16
C MET A 69 -13.14 17.03 -15.76
N LEU A 70 -14.42 17.42 -15.66
CA LEU A 70 -15.08 17.66 -14.39
C LEU A 70 -15.16 16.37 -13.55
N VAL A 71 -15.55 15.25 -14.18
CA VAL A 71 -15.67 13.95 -13.50
C VAL A 71 -14.32 13.49 -12.94
N TYR A 72 -13.24 13.54 -13.72
CA TYR A 72 -11.92 13.14 -13.24
C TYR A 72 -11.36 14.10 -12.18
N SER A 73 -11.58 15.41 -12.33
CA SER A 73 -11.21 16.40 -11.30
C SER A 73 -11.90 16.13 -9.97
N LEU A 74 -13.22 15.88 -10.01
CA LEU A 74 -13.99 15.55 -8.83
C LEU A 74 -13.55 14.21 -8.24
N ALA A 75 -13.30 13.20 -9.07
CA ALA A 75 -12.82 11.89 -8.60
C ALA A 75 -11.47 12.01 -7.88
N LEU A 76 -10.52 12.78 -8.43
CA LEU A 76 -9.20 13.00 -7.85
C LEU A 76 -9.30 13.75 -6.51
N VAL A 77 -9.99 14.89 -6.49
CA VAL A 77 -10.14 15.71 -5.27
C VAL A 77 -10.93 14.95 -4.21
N PHE A 78 -12.05 14.35 -4.58
CA PHE A 78 -12.89 13.60 -3.65
C PHE A 78 -12.16 12.37 -3.12
N GLY A 79 -11.47 11.62 -3.97
CA GLY A 79 -10.66 10.47 -3.56
C GLY A 79 -9.57 10.86 -2.57
N PHE A 80 -8.83 11.95 -2.86
CA PHE A 80 -7.79 12.45 -1.98
C PHE A 80 -8.34 12.95 -0.64
N VAL A 81 -9.43 13.72 -0.65
CA VAL A 81 -10.09 14.23 0.56
C VAL A 81 -10.67 13.10 1.39
N LEU A 82 -11.38 12.15 0.77
CA LEU A 82 -11.96 11.00 1.45
C LEU A 82 -10.88 10.13 2.07
N GLY A 83 -9.80 9.86 1.33
CA GLY A 83 -8.65 9.10 1.83
C GLY A 83 -7.96 9.79 3.02
N SER A 84 -7.68 11.08 2.89
CA SER A 84 -7.04 11.88 3.95
C SER A 84 -7.93 12.02 5.19
N PHE A 85 -9.23 12.30 5.00
CA PHE A 85 -10.20 12.40 6.08
C PHE A 85 -10.38 11.05 6.78
N GLY A 86 -10.43 9.94 6.02
CA GLY A 86 -10.47 8.59 6.56
C GLY A 86 -9.27 8.30 7.47
N LEU A 87 -8.06 8.73 7.07
CA LEU A 87 -6.85 8.58 7.87
C LEU A 87 -6.93 9.38 9.18
N VAL A 88 -7.33 10.66 9.12
CA VAL A 88 -7.49 11.53 10.31
C VAL A 88 -8.59 11.02 11.24
N GLN A 89 -9.69 10.52 10.68
CA GLN A 89 -10.78 9.95 11.47
C GLN A 89 -10.35 8.66 12.15
N TYR A 90 -9.62 7.79 11.44
CA TYR A 90 -9.01 6.60 12.03
C TYR A 90 -8.09 6.99 13.19
N GLU A 91 -7.18 7.93 12.98
CA GLU A 91 -6.27 8.40 14.02
C GLU A 91 -7.05 8.93 15.25
N SER A 92 -8.00 9.85 15.02
CA SER A 92 -8.74 10.53 16.09
C SER A 92 -9.72 9.62 16.84
N SER A 93 -10.34 8.64 16.17
CA SER A 93 -11.29 7.70 16.79
C SER A 93 -10.59 6.51 17.45
N PHE A 94 -9.54 5.95 16.83
CA PHE A 94 -8.92 4.71 17.31
C PHE A 94 -7.75 4.93 18.27
N LEU A 95 -6.93 5.99 18.10
CA LEU A 95 -5.80 6.23 19.01
C LEU A 95 -6.22 6.95 20.30
N LYS A 96 -7.28 7.77 20.29
CA LYS A 96 -7.78 8.43 21.52
C LYS A 96 -8.62 7.53 22.44
N ARG A 97 -9.24 6.46 21.91
CA ARG A 97 -10.02 5.48 22.69
C ARG A 97 -9.16 4.38 23.34
N ARG A 98 -7.85 4.37 23.06
CA ARG A 98 -6.87 3.36 23.53
C ARG A 98 -6.54 3.41 25.02
N SER A 99 -7.16 4.30 25.80
CA SER A 99 -6.93 4.32 27.24
C SER A 99 -7.61 3.16 27.99
N HIS A 100 -8.57 2.42 27.40
CA HIS A 100 -9.39 1.49 28.20
C HIS A 100 -9.78 0.10 27.64
N GLU A 101 -9.54 -0.27 26.38
CA GLU A 101 -9.91 -1.62 25.90
C GLU A 101 -8.81 -2.34 25.10
N SER A 102 -8.56 -3.58 25.49
CA SER A 102 -7.66 -4.54 24.85
C SER A 102 -8.28 -5.12 23.56
N LEU A 103 -8.52 -4.26 22.57
CA LEU A 103 -8.72 -4.76 21.21
C LEU A 103 -7.55 -5.70 20.86
N ASN A 104 -7.88 -6.83 20.23
CA ASN A 104 -6.92 -7.85 19.85
C ASN A 104 -5.95 -7.24 18.81
N THR A 105 -4.85 -6.63 19.27
CA THR A 105 -3.84 -5.94 18.45
C THR A 105 -3.45 -6.71 17.17
N PRO A 106 -3.35 -8.05 17.17
CA PRO A 106 -3.14 -8.83 15.96
C PRO A 106 -4.26 -8.69 14.90
N LEU A 107 -5.54 -8.66 15.31
CA LEU A 107 -6.68 -8.51 14.41
C LEU A 107 -6.67 -7.12 13.76
N LEU A 108 -6.40 -6.06 14.53
CA LEU A 108 -6.30 -4.70 13.98
C LEU A 108 -5.13 -4.57 13.02
N THR A 109 -3.98 -5.19 13.34
CA THR A 109 -2.83 -5.24 12.44
C THR A 109 -3.19 -6.00 11.14
N ALA A 110 -3.88 -7.14 11.24
CA ALA A 110 -4.31 -7.90 10.07
C ALA A 110 -5.30 -7.12 9.19
N ILE A 111 -6.27 -6.42 9.79
CA ILE A 111 -7.20 -5.55 9.06
C ILE A 111 -6.44 -4.39 8.41
N GLY A 112 -5.55 -3.72 9.14
CA GLY A 112 -4.76 -2.61 8.63
C GLY A 112 -3.90 -3.00 7.43
N ILE A 113 -3.15 -4.09 7.55
CA ILE A 113 -2.33 -4.64 6.45
C ILE A 113 -3.22 -5.09 5.28
N GLY A 114 -4.36 -5.73 5.56
CA GLY A 114 -5.30 -6.16 4.51
C GLY A 114 -5.86 -5.00 3.71
N LEU A 115 -6.27 -3.91 4.38
CA LEU A 115 -6.77 -2.69 3.73
C LEU A 115 -5.65 -1.96 2.96
N HIS A 116 -4.44 -1.94 3.51
CA HIS A 116 -3.26 -1.36 2.84
C HIS A 116 -2.97 -2.08 1.51
N ASN A 117 -2.82 -3.41 1.55
CA ASN A 117 -2.56 -4.22 0.36
C ASN A 117 -3.71 -4.18 -0.66
N PHE A 118 -4.95 -4.03 -0.19
CA PHE A 118 -6.09 -3.83 -1.08
C PHE A 118 -5.96 -2.53 -1.87
N GLY A 119 -5.56 -1.43 -1.23
CA GLY A 119 -5.30 -0.15 -1.90
C GLY A 119 -4.20 -0.26 -2.97
N GLU A 120 -3.11 -0.98 -2.67
CA GLU A 120 -2.03 -1.24 -3.64
C GLU A 120 -2.52 -2.04 -4.86
N GLY A 121 -3.32 -3.07 -4.61
CA GLY A 121 -3.95 -3.86 -5.66
C GLY A 121 -4.89 -3.04 -6.54
N LEU A 122 -5.66 -2.12 -5.95
CA LEU A 122 -6.49 -1.18 -6.70
C LEU A 122 -5.67 -0.25 -7.58
N ALA A 123 -4.55 0.29 -7.08
CA ALA A 123 -3.67 1.16 -7.86
C ALA A 123 -3.07 0.40 -9.07
N ILE A 124 -2.53 -0.80 -8.85
CA ILE A 124 -2.04 -1.66 -9.94
C ILE A 124 -3.15 -1.94 -10.96
N GLY A 125 -4.34 -2.31 -10.47
CA GLY A 125 -5.47 -2.66 -11.31
C GLY A 125 -5.99 -1.47 -12.13
N ALA A 126 -6.04 -0.28 -11.54
CA ALA A 126 -6.45 0.94 -12.22
C ALA A 126 -5.46 1.33 -13.32
N SER A 127 -4.15 1.34 -13.02
CA SER A 127 -3.12 1.63 -14.03
C SER A 127 -3.11 0.59 -15.15
N TYR A 128 -3.28 -0.69 -14.83
CA TYR A 128 -3.39 -1.74 -15.85
C TYR A 128 -4.63 -1.54 -16.73
N ALA A 129 -5.79 -1.26 -16.12
CA ALA A 129 -7.05 -1.03 -16.85
C ALA A 129 -7.02 0.23 -17.72
N ALA A 130 -6.26 1.25 -17.32
CA ALA A 130 -6.02 2.46 -18.10
C ALA A 130 -5.02 2.25 -19.25
N GLY A 131 -4.42 1.06 -19.38
CA GLY A 131 -3.38 0.77 -20.37
C GLY A 131 -2.01 1.37 -20.01
N ALA A 132 -1.85 1.93 -18.80
CA ALA A 132 -0.60 2.45 -18.27
C ALA A 132 0.29 1.30 -17.76
N PHE A 133 0.66 0.37 -18.65
CA PHE A 133 1.40 -0.85 -18.31
C PHE A 133 2.78 -0.57 -17.69
N GLY A 134 3.42 0.53 -18.09
CA GLY A 134 4.67 0.99 -17.48
C GLY A 134 4.50 1.31 -16.00
N LEU A 135 3.48 2.13 -15.68
CA LEU A 135 3.13 2.46 -14.30
C LEU A 135 2.66 1.22 -13.53
N ALA A 136 1.80 0.38 -14.11
CA ALA A 136 1.37 -0.86 -13.46
C ALA A 136 2.54 -1.78 -13.09
N THR A 137 3.51 -1.95 -13.99
CA THR A 137 4.73 -2.72 -13.74
C THR A 137 5.59 -2.06 -12.65
N PHE A 138 5.74 -0.75 -12.72
CA PHE A 138 6.47 0.03 -11.73
C PHE A 138 5.85 -0.11 -10.33
N LEU A 139 4.51 -0.02 -10.23
CA LEU A 139 3.74 -0.23 -9.01
C LEU A 139 3.91 -1.65 -8.46
N VAL A 140 3.86 -2.68 -9.30
CA VAL A 140 4.08 -4.07 -8.86
C VAL A 140 5.47 -4.25 -8.24
N ILE A 141 6.51 -3.68 -8.86
CA ILE A 141 7.89 -3.74 -8.33
C ILE A 141 8.03 -2.90 -7.07
N GLY A 142 7.49 -1.68 -7.07
CA GLY A 142 7.55 -0.74 -5.97
C GLY A 142 6.83 -1.29 -4.73
N PHE A 143 5.55 -1.64 -4.88
CA PHE A 143 4.78 -2.27 -3.80
C PHE A 143 5.39 -3.60 -3.39
N GLY A 144 5.87 -4.42 -4.33
CA GLY A 144 6.55 -5.67 -4.00
C GLY A 144 7.81 -5.46 -3.12
N SER A 145 8.58 -4.42 -3.43
CA SER A 145 9.77 -4.06 -2.64
C SER A 145 9.40 -3.55 -1.26
N HIS A 146 8.39 -2.67 -1.17
CA HIS A 146 7.88 -2.15 0.09
C HIS A 146 7.29 -3.29 0.97
N ASN A 147 6.47 -4.17 0.40
CA ASN A 147 5.84 -5.28 1.11
C ASN A 147 6.88 -6.24 1.70
N ALA A 148 7.96 -6.53 0.98
CA ALA A 148 9.07 -7.31 1.51
C ALA A 148 9.72 -6.65 2.76
N THR A 149 9.87 -5.32 2.76
CA THR A 149 10.39 -4.57 3.92
C THR A 149 9.38 -4.46 5.07
N GLU A 150 8.08 -4.38 4.78
CA GLU A 150 7.00 -4.38 5.78
C GLU A 150 6.90 -5.75 6.47
N GLY A 151 6.97 -6.83 5.70
CA GLY A 151 7.01 -8.20 6.22
C GLY A 151 8.12 -8.40 7.25
N PHE A 152 9.30 -7.79 7.03
CA PHE A 152 10.37 -7.82 8.03
C PHE A 152 9.94 -7.18 9.36
N ALA A 153 9.25 -6.03 9.31
CA ALA A 153 8.79 -5.30 10.48
C ALA A 153 7.64 -6.01 11.22
N ILE A 154 6.79 -6.76 10.50
CA ILE A 154 5.67 -7.54 11.02
C ILE A 154 6.16 -8.84 11.68
N PHE A 155 6.95 -9.64 10.96
CA PHE A 155 7.37 -10.96 11.42
C PHE A 155 8.58 -10.88 12.37
N GLY A 156 9.33 -9.78 12.39
CA GLY A 156 10.53 -9.60 13.21
C GLY A 156 10.29 -9.79 14.72
N PRO A 157 9.26 -9.14 15.31
CA PRO A 157 8.88 -9.34 16.71
C PRO A 157 8.44 -10.78 17.04
N LEU A 158 7.87 -11.53 16.08
CA LEU A 158 7.46 -12.92 16.27
C LEU A 158 8.66 -13.87 16.48
N LYS A 159 9.89 -13.42 16.18
CA LYS A 159 11.12 -14.20 16.35
C LYS A 159 11.71 -14.15 17.79
N LYS A 160 11.06 -13.55 18.79
CA LYS A 160 11.52 -13.61 20.21
C LYS A 160 10.59 -14.49 21.04
N LYS A 161 11.03 -15.45 21.88
CA LYS A 161 12.34 -16.03 22.24
C LYS A 161 12.05 -17.48 22.71
N LYS A 162 12.96 -18.43 22.48
CA LYS A 162 13.02 -19.63 23.36
C LYS A 162 13.44 -19.18 24.76
#